data_AF-A0A5C7QIH1-F1
#
_entry.id   AF-A0A5C7QIH1-F1
#
_cell.length_a   1.000
_cell.length_b   1.000
_cell.length_c   1.000
_cell.angle_alpha   90.00
_cell.angle_beta   90.00
_cell.angle_gamma   90.00
#
_symmetry.space_group_name_H-M   'P 1'
#
loop_
_entity.id
_entity.type
_entity.pdbx_description
1 polymer ?
#
loop_
_entity_poly.entity_id
_entity_poly.type
_entity_poly.pdbx_seq_one_letter_code
_entity_poly.pdbx_strand_id
1 'polypeptide(L)'
;MFLVILMSLLHVRADYAACIRRNQTRIADSANRSAERFDVPVDVLLTVAYLESHLGCANGSGGCWGAPINRSHRNQAGGSDQAAAALAWGYARCGSDLGAISHFRCGLCTCRRLRGYTPAQAINLLTRIRERATP
;
A
#
# COMPACT_ATOMS: atom_id res chain seq x y z
N MET A 1 6.56 -12.66 -5.35
CA MET A 1 7.76 -12.03 -5.96
C MET A 1 7.90 -10.55 -5.60
N PHE A 2 6.85 -9.73 -5.79
CA PHE A 2 6.87 -8.28 -5.55
C PHE A 2 7.33 -7.82 -4.15
N LEU A 3 6.93 -8.52 -3.07
CA LEU A 3 7.33 -8.17 -1.71
C LEU A 3 8.85 -8.25 -1.47
N VAL A 4 9.52 -9.23 -2.09
CA VAL A 4 10.98 -9.39 -2.01
C VAL A 4 11.70 -8.26 -2.76
N ILE A 5 11.16 -7.88 -3.92
CA ILE A 5 11.68 -6.77 -4.73
C ILE A 5 11.53 -5.44 -3.99
N LEU A 6 10.38 -5.22 -3.37
CA LEU A 6 10.12 -4.03 -2.57
C LEU A 6 11.15 -3.88 -1.42
N MET A 7 11.47 -4.99 -0.75
CA MET A 7 12.46 -5.02 0.33
C MET A 7 13.89 -4.78 -0.14
N SER A 8 14.24 -5.11 -1.38
CA SER A 8 15.58 -4.86 -1.92
C SER A 8 15.75 -3.43 -2.47
N LEU A 9 14.65 -2.73 -2.73
CA LEU A 9 14.66 -1.38 -3.32
C LEU A 9 14.78 -0.25 -2.29
N LEU A 10 14.42 -0.48 -1.04
CA LEU A 10 14.17 0.59 -0.07
C LEU A 10 15.00 0.45 1.19
N HIS A 11 15.55 1.57 1.65
CA HIS A 11 16.20 1.63 2.95
C HIS A 11 15.13 1.59 4.04
N VAL A 12 14.99 0.43 4.67
CA VAL A 12 14.00 0.17 5.72
C VAL A 12 14.73 0.14 7.05
N ARG A 13 14.19 0.81 8.08
CA ARG A 13 14.72 0.67 9.43
C ARG A 13 14.77 -0.82 9.82
N ALA A 14 15.84 -1.22 10.51
CA ALA A 14 16.12 -2.63 10.77
C ALA A 14 14.98 -3.36 11.51
N ASP A 15 14.28 -2.66 12.40
CA ASP A 15 13.12 -3.17 13.13
C ASP A 15 11.94 -3.48 12.21
N TYR A 16 11.60 -2.57 11.29
CA TYR A 16 10.51 -2.78 10.33
C TYR A 16 10.87 -3.85 9.31
N ALA A 17 12.13 -3.89 8.85
CA ALA A 17 12.62 -4.93 7.96
C ALA A 17 12.56 -6.32 8.60
N ALA A 18 12.89 -6.44 9.88
CA ALA A 18 12.76 -7.68 10.63
C ALA A 18 11.30 -8.12 10.78
N CYS A 19 10.39 -7.18 11.06
CA CYS A 19 8.96 -7.46 11.11
C CYS A 19 8.41 -7.97 9.76
N ILE A 20 8.77 -7.31 8.66
CA ILE A 20 8.30 -7.70 7.32
C ILE A 20 8.83 -9.09 6.96
N ARG A 21 10.11 -9.37 7.20
CA ARG A 21 10.70 -10.70 6.94
C ARG A 21 10.01 -11.80 7.75
N ARG A 22 9.78 -11.59 9.05
CA ARG A 22 9.07 -12.55 9.92
C ARG A 22 7.63 -12.82 9.44
N ASN A 23 6.98 -11.82 8.86
CA ASN A 23 5.57 -11.91 8.44
C ASN A 23 5.40 -12.08 6.93
N GLN A 24 6.47 -12.37 6.18
CA GLN A 24 6.50 -12.25 4.72
C GLN A 24 5.38 -13.04 4.05
N THR A 25 5.20 -14.31 4.41
CA THR A 25 4.14 -15.17 3.87
C THR A 25 2.76 -14.62 4.19
N ARG A 26 2.50 -14.28 5.46
CA ARG A 26 1.22 -13.71 5.89
C ARG A 26 0.88 -12.42 5.16
N ILE A 27 1.86 -11.54 4.95
CA ILE A 27 1.70 -10.28 4.22
C ILE A 27 1.36 -10.58 2.75
N ALA A 28 2.13 -11.45 2.10
CA ALA A 28 1.90 -11.81 0.71
C ALA A 28 0.51 -12.43 0.51
N ASP A 29 0.11 -13.38 1.37
CA ASP A 29 -1.20 -14.03 1.27
C ASP A 29 -2.34 -13.04 1.52
N SER A 30 -2.18 -12.13 2.49
CA SER A 30 -3.18 -11.10 2.76
C SER A 30 -3.30 -10.12 1.60
N ALA A 31 -2.18 -9.70 1.02
CA ALA A 31 -2.17 -8.83 -0.16
C ALA A 31 -2.84 -9.51 -1.35
N ASN A 32 -2.48 -10.75 -1.68
CA ASN A 32 -3.05 -11.49 -2.80
C ASN A 32 -4.57 -11.66 -2.64
N ARG A 33 -5.04 -12.15 -1.48
CA ARG A 33 -6.47 -12.32 -1.22
C ARG A 33 -7.25 -11.01 -1.30
N SER A 34 -6.70 -9.92 -0.74
CA SER A 34 -7.38 -8.62 -0.75
C SER A 34 -7.40 -8.03 -2.16
N ALA A 35 -6.28 -8.13 -2.87
CA ALA A 35 -6.15 -7.66 -4.26
C ALA A 35 -7.16 -8.37 -5.17
N GLU A 36 -7.25 -9.70 -5.07
CA GLU A 36 -8.22 -10.52 -5.80
C GLU A 36 -9.67 -10.15 -5.42
N ARG A 37 -9.96 -10.05 -4.12
CA ARG A 37 -11.31 -9.75 -3.63
C ARG A 37 -11.85 -8.40 -4.09
N PHE A 38 -11.00 -7.39 -4.20
CA PHE A 38 -11.38 -6.02 -4.52
C PHE A 38 -11.01 -5.59 -5.95
N ASP A 39 -10.52 -6.53 -6.77
CA ASP A 39 -10.10 -6.29 -8.15
C ASP A 39 -9.12 -5.10 -8.27
N VAL A 40 -8.05 -5.14 -7.47
CA VAL A 40 -6.96 -4.15 -7.51
C VAL A 40 -5.62 -4.81 -7.79
N PRO A 41 -4.68 -4.14 -8.48
CA PRO A 41 -3.34 -4.68 -8.67
C PRO A 41 -2.61 -4.89 -7.33
N VAL A 42 -2.11 -6.11 -7.11
CA VAL A 42 -1.44 -6.47 -5.84
C VAL A 42 -0.17 -5.67 -5.58
N ASP A 43 0.54 -5.30 -6.63
CA ASP A 43 1.75 -4.48 -6.56
C ASP A 43 1.43 -3.04 -6.13
N VAL A 44 0.32 -2.47 -6.58
CA VAL A 44 -0.19 -1.16 -6.12
C VAL A 44 -0.57 -1.22 -4.64
N LEU A 45 -1.29 -2.27 -4.23
CA LEU A 45 -1.66 -2.49 -2.82
C LEU A 45 -0.42 -2.58 -1.92
N LEU A 46 0.56 -3.41 -2.28
CA LEU A 46 1.81 -3.57 -1.53
C LEU A 46 2.61 -2.26 -1.47
N THR A 47 2.66 -1.51 -2.58
CA THR A 47 3.37 -0.22 -2.65
C THR A 47 2.77 0.79 -1.68
N VAL A 48 1.44 0.97 -1.70
CA VAL A 48 0.75 1.91 -0.82
C VAL A 48 0.86 1.48 0.64
N ALA A 49 0.56 0.21 0.95
CA ALA A 49 0.63 -0.30 2.31
C ALA A 49 2.04 -0.17 2.93
N TYR A 50 3.07 -0.36 2.11
CA TYR A 50 4.45 -0.12 2.52
C TYR A 50 4.73 1.35 2.83
N LEU A 51 4.35 2.27 1.94
CA LEU A 51 4.62 3.69 2.12
C LEU A 51 3.81 4.31 3.28
N GLU A 52 2.64 3.76 3.58
CA GLU A 52 1.78 4.23 4.67
C GLU A 52 2.24 3.73 6.05
N SER A 53 2.71 2.49 6.13
CA SER A 53 2.82 1.79 7.42
C SER A 53 3.89 0.70 7.46
N HIS A 54 4.71 0.58 6.42
CA HIS A 54 5.59 -0.56 6.23
C HIS A 54 4.84 -1.89 6.34
N LEU A 55 3.67 -1.99 5.67
CA LEU A 55 2.83 -3.20 5.66
C LEU A 55 2.29 -3.57 7.06
N GLY A 56 2.02 -2.56 7.89
CA GLY A 56 1.59 -2.70 9.28
C GLY A 56 2.73 -2.97 10.29
N CYS A 57 3.99 -2.82 9.87
CA CYS A 57 5.16 -3.00 10.76
C CYS A 57 5.68 -1.70 11.38
N ALA A 58 5.22 -0.53 10.94
CA ALA A 58 5.59 0.73 11.56
C ALA A 58 5.07 0.81 13.01
N ASN A 59 5.88 1.40 13.90
CA ASN A 59 5.51 1.55 15.31
C ASN A 59 4.20 2.33 15.46
N GLY A 60 3.29 1.84 16.29
CA GLY A 60 1.97 2.46 16.50
C GLY A 60 0.96 2.28 15.36
N SER A 61 1.31 1.56 14.29
CA SER A 61 0.38 1.31 13.17
C SER A 61 -0.77 0.36 13.54
N GLY A 62 -0.61 -0.49 14.55
CA GLY A 62 -1.62 -1.50 14.93
C GLY A 62 -1.92 -2.52 13.81
N GLY A 63 -0.99 -2.72 12.86
CA GLY A 63 -1.21 -3.55 11.68
C GLY A 63 -1.96 -2.85 10.53
N CYS A 64 -2.17 -1.53 10.64
CA CYS A 64 -2.83 -0.71 9.61
C CYS A 64 -2.06 -0.76 8.28
N TRP A 65 -2.76 -0.76 7.14
CA TRP A 65 -2.18 -0.66 5.79
C TRP A 65 -2.47 0.71 5.13
N GLY A 66 -2.73 1.73 5.95
CA GLY A 66 -2.99 3.11 5.49
C GLY A 66 -4.45 3.49 5.36
N ALA A 67 -5.38 2.58 5.68
CA ALA A 67 -6.82 2.84 5.70
C ALA A 67 -7.41 2.48 7.07
N PRO A 68 -8.39 3.24 7.59
CA PRO A 68 -9.06 2.87 8.83
C PRO A 68 -10.00 1.69 8.63
N ILE A 69 -10.39 1.01 9.73
CA ILE A 69 -11.32 -0.13 9.65
C ILE A 69 -12.65 0.23 8.98
N ASN A 70 -13.15 1.45 9.20
CA ASN A 70 -14.26 2.07 8.48
C ASN A 70 -14.29 3.59 8.71
N ARG A 71 -15.20 4.29 8.01
CA ARG A 71 -15.34 5.76 8.06
C ARG A 71 -15.67 6.32 9.46
N SER A 72 -16.41 5.57 10.27
CA SER A 72 -16.81 5.98 11.63
C SER A 72 -15.72 5.70 12.68
N HIS A 73 -14.74 4.85 12.34
CA HIS A 73 -13.68 4.41 13.24
C HIS A 73 -12.30 4.76 12.65
N ARG A 74 -12.09 6.05 12.36
CA ARG A 74 -10.87 6.54 11.68
C ARG A 74 -9.58 6.32 12.45
N ASN A 75 -9.66 6.16 13.77
CA ASN A 75 -8.52 5.92 14.65
C ASN A 75 -8.24 4.43 14.87
N GLN A 76 -9.00 3.54 14.24
CA GLN A 76 -8.79 2.10 14.33
C GLN A 76 -8.12 1.59 13.05
N ALA A 77 -7.05 0.83 13.23
CA ALA A 77 -6.24 0.28 12.16
C ALA A 77 -7.07 -0.65 11.25
N GLY A 78 -7.13 -0.33 9.96
CA GLY A 78 -7.66 -1.22 8.92
C GLY A 78 -6.53 -1.95 8.21
N GLY A 79 -6.71 -3.24 7.97
CA GLY A 79 -5.72 -4.10 7.34
C GLY A 79 -5.75 -4.04 5.81
N SER A 80 -5.31 -5.12 5.18
CA SER A 80 -5.18 -5.25 3.73
C SER A 80 -6.52 -5.08 2.98
N ASP A 81 -7.63 -5.60 3.52
CA ASP A 81 -8.96 -5.47 2.93
C ASP A 81 -9.41 -4.00 2.85
N GLN A 82 -9.19 -3.22 3.92
CA GLN A 82 -9.58 -1.81 3.93
C GLN A 82 -8.71 -0.98 2.99
N ALA A 83 -7.42 -1.29 2.91
CA ALA A 83 -6.54 -0.63 1.96
C ALA A 83 -6.93 -0.96 0.51
N ALA A 84 -7.21 -2.23 0.22
CA ALA A 84 -7.66 -2.68 -1.10
C ALA A 84 -9.01 -2.07 -1.49
N ALA A 85 -9.99 -2.04 -0.58
CA ALA A 85 -11.29 -1.42 -0.82
C ALA A 85 -11.18 0.09 -1.11
N ALA A 86 -10.30 0.80 -0.39
CA ALA A 86 -10.05 2.22 -0.61
C ALA A 86 -9.39 2.48 -1.98
N LEU A 87 -8.46 1.61 -2.39
CA LEU A 87 -7.86 1.65 -3.73
C LEU A 87 -8.88 1.35 -4.82
N ALA A 88 -9.73 0.33 -4.64
CA ALA A 88 -10.78 -0.03 -5.58
C ALA A 88 -11.74 1.15 -5.81
N TRP A 89 -12.12 1.85 -4.73
CA TRP A 89 -12.91 3.07 -4.84
C TRP A 89 -12.16 4.18 -5.60
N GLY A 90 -10.85 4.32 -5.37
CA GLY A 90 -9.99 5.23 -6.12
C GLY A 90 -9.92 4.91 -7.62
N TYR A 91 -9.79 3.63 -7.98
CA TYR A 91 -9.82 3.17 -9.38
C TYR A 91 -11.17 3.49 -10.03
N ALA A 92 -12.28 3.13 -9.38
CA ALA A 92 -13.61 3.42 -9.88
C ALA A 92 -13.84 4.92 -10.09
N ARG A 93 -13.24 5.78 -9.24
CA ARG A 93 -13.42 7.23 -9.31
C ARG A 93 -12.49 7.93 -10.30
N CYS A 94 -11.25 7.47 -10.41
CA CYS A 94 -10.15 8.21 -11.06
C CYS A 94 -9.47 7.45 -12.21
N GLY A 95 -9.79 6.17 -12.42
CA GLY A 95 -9.48 5.40 -13.63
C GLY A 95 -8.00 5.07 -13.91
N SER A 96 -7.08 5.33 -12.97
CA SER A 96 -5.64 5.11 -13.19
C SER A 96 -4.91 4.82 -11.88
N ASP A 97 -3.73 4.19 -11.94
CA ASP A 97 -2.87 3.96 -10.76
C ASP A 97 -2.57 5.27 -10.01
N LEU A 98 -2.17 6.31 -10.75
CA LEU A 98 -1.86 7.62 -10.16
C LEU A 98 -3.11 8.23 -9.51
N GLY A 99 -4.27 8.13 -10.17
CA GLY A 99 -5.54 8.63 -9.66
C GLY A 99 -6.02 7.86 -8.43
N ALA A 100 -5.92 6.54 -8.43
CA ALA A 100 -6.30 5.68 -7.32
C ALA A 100 -5.42 5.92 -6.09
N ILE A 101 -4.10 6.04 -6.28
CA ILE A 101 -3.17 6.38 -5.20
C ILE A 101 -3.41 7.81 -4.69
N SER A 102 -3.67 8.77 -5.58
CA SER A 102 -4.02 10.14 -5.16
C SER A 102 -5.30 10.14 -4.33
N HIS A 103 -6.30 9.40 -4.77
CA HIS A 103 -7.58 9.30 -4.10
C HIS A 103 -7.44 8.61 -2.74
N PHE A 104 -6.63 7.56 -2.64
CA PHE A 104 -6.28 6.92 -1.37
C PHE A 104 -5.66 7.93 -0.39
N ARG A 105 -4.75 8.79 -0.89
CA ARG A 105 -3.94 9.71 -0.08
C ARG A 105 -4.68 10.95 0.39
N CYS A 106 -5.50 11.54 -0.47
CA CYS A 106 -6.14 12.82 -0.17
C CYS A 106 -7.63 12.88 -0.50
N GLY A 107 -8.24 11.76 -0.93
CA GLY A 107 -9.65 11.71 -1.32
C GLY A 107 -9.96 12.38 -2.67
N LEU A 108 -8.93 12.78 -3.44
CA LEU A 108 -9.07 13.47 -4.73
C LEU A 108 -8.23 12.77 -5.79
N CYS A 109 -8.63 12.84 -7.06
CA CYS A 109 -7.86 12.27 -8.16
C CYS A 109 -6.51 12.98 -8.40
N THR A 110 -6.32 14.18 -7.83
CA THR A 110 -5.06 14.92 -7.82
C THR A 110 -4.87 15.60 -6.45
N CYS A 111 -3.71 15.45 -5.84
CA CYS A 111 -3.41 16.05 -4.53
C CYS A 111 -2.58 17.34 -4.69
N ARG A 112 -3.05 18.47 -4.14
CA ARG A 112 -2.32 19.75 -4.17
C ARG A 112 -1.26 19.91 -3.06
N ARG A 113 -1.52 19.38 -1.86
CA ARG A 113 -0.61 19.45 -0.72
C ARG A 113 -0.70 18.15 0.08
N LEU A 114 0.45 17.55 0.36
CA LEU A 114 0.56 16.30 1.11
C LEU A 114 1.71 16.39 2.12
N ARG A 115 1.60 15.62 3.19
CA ARG A 115 2.71 15.30 4.09
C ARG A 115 3.13 13.85 3.88
N GLY A 116 4.44 13.58 3.90
CA GLY A 116 4.98 12.27 3.56
C GLY A 116 5.11 12.07 2.05
N TYR A 117 4.85 10.86 1.57
CA TYR A 117 5.05 10.54 0.15
C TYR A 117 3.99 11.16 -0.76
N THR A 118 4.37 11.45 -1.99
CA THR A 118 3.48 11.91 -3.07
C THR A 118 3.04 10.74 -3.96
N PRO A 119 1.84 10.79 -4.59
CA PRO A 119 1.41 9.78 -5.55
C PRO A 119 2.44 9.52 -6.66
N ALA A 120 3.13 10.55 -7.14
CA ALA A 120 4.21 10.41 -8.11
C ALA A 120 5.39 9.59 -7.57
N GLN A 121 5.78 9.77 -6.31
CA GLN A 121 6.82 8.94 -5.68
C GLN A 121 6.37 7.47 -5.56
N ALA A 122 5.10 7.21 -5.27
CA ALA A 122 4.55 5.86 -5.25
C ALA A 122 4.55 5.21 -6.64
N ILE A 123 4.17 5.96 -7.69
CA ILE A 123 4.28 5.49 -9.08
C ILE A 123 5.72 5.17 -9.44
N ASN A 124 6.68 6.03 -9.10
CA ASN A 124 8.10 5.77 -9.37
C ASN A 124 8.61 4.50 -8.67
N LEU A 125 8.11 4.19 -7.49
CA LEU A 125 8.42 2.96 -6.79
C LEU A 125 7.75 1.75 -7.47
N LEU A 126 6.46 1.86 -7.79
CA LEU A 126 5.70 0.84 -8.49
C LEU A 126 6.34 0.45 -9.82
N THR A 127 6.78 1.43 -10.62
CA THR A 127 7.49 1.20 -11.87
C THR A 127 8.75 0.35 -11.65
N ARG A 128 9.58 0.68 -10.67
CA ARG A 128 10.79 -0.10 -10.34
C ARG A 128 10.48 -1.52 -9.88
N ILE A 129 9.37 -1.70 -9.16
CA ILE A 129 8.90 -3.02 -8.71
C ILE A 129 8.49 -3.85 -9.92
N ARG A 130 7.72 -3.28 -10.85
CA ARG A 130 7.27 -3.94 -12.08
C ARG A 130 8.44 -4.29 -12.99
N GLU A 131 9.35 -3.36 -13.24
CA GLU A 131 10.56 -3.57 -14.05
C GLU A 131 11.40 -4.74 -13.57
N ARG A 132 11.54 -4.90 -12.25
CA ARG A 132 12.29 -6.02 -11.63
C ARG A 132 11.51 -7.32 -11.50
N ALA A 133 10.20 -7.28 -11.72
CA ALA A 133 9.34 -8.45 -11.67
C ALA A 133 9.14 -9.09 -13.06
N THR A 134 9.52 -8.39 -14.13
CA THR A 134 9.66 -8.97 -15.47
C THR A 134 10.88 -9.90 -15.48
N PRO A 135 10.75 -11.15 -15.97
CA PRO A 135 11.85 -12.10 -16.08
C PRO A 135 12.95 -11.67 -17.05
#